data_AF-T0YFP9-F1
#
_entry.id   AF-T0YFP9-F1
#
_cell.length_a   1.000
_cell.length_b   1.000
_cell.length_c   1.000
_cell.angle_alpha   90.00
_cell.angle_beta   90.00
_cell.angle_gamma   90.00
#
_symmetry.space_group_name_H-M   'P 1'
#
loop_
_entity.id
_entity.type
_entity.pdbx_description
1 polymer ?
#
loop_
_entity_poly.entity_id
_entity_poly.type
_entity_poly.pdbx_seq_one_letter_code
_entity_poly.pdbx_strand_id
1 'polypeptide(L)'
;MTDYGVALPTVPDDEEIDPGAYLNEVRDVIGTMPEWSVRPLGYVGRFSFAKLVMFREIDQMLEHYAGNSVISALATGSEIGDTIRLGDSVPEVTPDQLDDLPLSDVYDVLDADSSQIVAIRKVQNGSHLVIEGPPGTGKSQTISNMIATLMGMGKSVLFVSEKAAALEVVHGRLRDVGLEEFTLSIHSKPDRGVIVRDLRRCLDGGTLPSVGDESLIERVQARRE
;
A
#
# COMPACT_ATOMS: atom_id res chain seq x y z
N MET A 1 -15.79 23.58 19.03
CA MET A 1 -16.51 24.67 18.32
C MET A 1 -18.00 24.45 18.54
N THR A 2 -18.71 25.39 19.14
CA THR A 2 -20.19 25.39 19.19
C THR A 2 -20.70 25.94 17.87
N ASP A 3 -20.80 25.09 16.86
CA ASP A 3 -21.55 25.45 15.66
C ASP A 3 -22.99 25.78 16.08
N TYR A 4 -23.50 26.91 15.58
CA TYR A 4 -24.85 27.43 15.87
C TYR A 4 -25.12 27.91 17.30
N GLY A 5 -24.09 28.08 18.14
CA GLY A 5 -24.24 28.63 19.49
C GLY A 5 -24.95 27.70 20.48
N VAL A 6 -25.03 26.40 20.16
CA VAL A 6 -25.61 25.36 21.03
C VAL A 6 -24.49 24.55 21.64
N ALA A 7 -24.52 24.39 22.96
CA ALA A 7 -23.67 23.42 23.65
C ALA A 7 -24.48 22.14 23.87
N LEU A 8 -24.23 21.11 23.05
CA LEU A 8 -24.87 19.81 23.21
C LEU A 8 -24.30 19.06 24.44
N PRO A 9 -25.12 18.23 25.10
CA PRO A 9 -24.64 17.34 26.16
C PRO A 9 -23.55 16.39 25.63
N THR A 10 -22.68 15.93 26.52
CA THR A 10 -21.61 15.01 26.15
C THR A 10 -22.19 13.63 25.90
N VAL A 11 -21.81 12.98 24.81
CA VAL A 11 -22.20 11.61 24.54
C VAL A 11 -21.49 10.70 25.56
N PRO A 12 -22.22 9.90 26.38
CA PRO A 12 -21.62 8.96 27.32
C PRO A 12 -20.82 7.87 26.59
N ASP A 13 -19.97 7.15 27.30
CA ASP A 13 -19.27 5.99 26.73
C ASP A 13 -20.25 4.87 26.32
N ASP A 14 -19.88 4.10 25.28
CA ASP A 14 -20.73 3.13 24.59
C ASP A 14 -21.38 2.06 25.52
N GLU A 15 -20.80 1.81 26.70
CA GLU A 15 -21.28 0.81 27.67
C GLU A 15 -22.44 1.32 28.56
N GLU A 16 -22.66 2.64 28.65
CA GLU A 16 -23.67 3.27 29.52
C GLU A 16 -24.68 4.15 28.77
N ILE A 17 -24.64 4.17 27.44
CA ILE A 17 -25.56 4.97 26.63
C ILE A 17 -27.01 4.48 26.77
N ASP A 18 -27.88 5.35 27.28
CA ASP A 18 -29.32 5.34 27.04
C ASP A 18 -29.64 6.38 25.96
N PRO A 19 -29.85 5.96 24.68
CA PRO A 19 -30.16 6.89 23.60
C PRO A 19 -31.43 7.71 23.86
N GLY A 20 -32.40 7.15 24.60
CA GLY A 20 -33.63 7.86 24.94
C GLY A 20 -33.37 9.01 25.90
N ALA A 21 -32.59 8.77 26.95
CA ALA A 21 -32.18 9.79 27.92
C ALA A 21 -31.36 10.90 27.24
N TYR A 22 -30.34 10.54 26.44
CA TYR A 22 -29.53 11.52 25.72
C TYR A 22 -30.36 12.38 24.76
N LEU A 23 -31.29 11.78 24.00
CA LEU A 23 -32.18 12.54 23.12
C LEU A 23 -33.13 13.48 23.89
N ASN A 24 -33.50 13.16 25.13
CA ASN A 24 -34.27 14.07 25.98
C ASN A 24 -33.43 15.25 26.43
N GLU A 25 -32.19 15.04 26.88
CA GLU A 25 -31.29 16.13 27.24
C GLU A 25 -31.05 17.08 26.07
N VAL A 26 -30.86 16.54 24.86
CA VAL A 26 -30.74 17.35 23.64
C VAL A 26 -32.03 18.15 23.37
N ARG A 27 -33.22 17.58 23.60
CA ARG A 27 -34.50 18.31 23.46
C ARG A 27 -34.58 19.49 24.43
N ASP A 28 -34.13 19.31 25.67
CA ASP A 28 -34.14 20.37 26.68
C ASP A 28 -33.22 21.52 26.28
N VAL A 29 -32.04 21.21 25.73
CA VAL A 29 -31.07 22.20 25.26
C VAL A 29 -31.59 23.01 24.07
N ILE A 30 -32.25 22.37 23.10
CA ILE A 30 -32.73 23.06 21.88
C ILE A 30 -34.16 23.61 22.02
N GLY A 31 -34.84 23.39 23.15
CA GLY A 31 -36.25 23.75 23.33
C GLY A 31 -36.53 25.25 23.20
N THR A 32 -35.53 26.11 23.37
CA THR A 32 -35.64 27.56 23.20
C THR A 32 -35.38 28.02 21.76
N MET A 33 -35.04 27.10 20.84
CA MET A 33 -34.70 27.44 19.46
C MET A 33 -35.92 27.26 18.55
N PRO A 34 -36.40 28.35 17.92
CA PRO A 34 -37.54 28.26 17.01
C PRO A 34 -37.20 27.39 15.80
N GLU A 35 -38.12 26.52 15.41
CA GLU A 35 -38.02 25.57 14.26
C GLU A 35 -37.08 24.37 14.45
N TRP A 36 -36.44 24.22 15.61
CA TRP A 36 -35.58 23.08 15.90
C TRP A 36 -36.38 21.90 16.50
N SER A 37 -36.04 20.68 16.11
CA SER A 37 -36.68 19.47 16.65
C SER A 37 -35.74 18.27 16.66
N VAL A 38 -35.87 17.42 17.68
CA VAL A 38 -35.13 16.15 17.77
C VAL A 38 -35.96 15.02 17.17
N ARG A 39 -35.42 14.34 16.16
CA ARG A 39 -36.05 13.15 15.54
C ARG A 39 -35.34 11.87 16.01
N PRO A 40 -36.04 10.94 16.69
CA PRO A 40 -35.45 9.68 17.15
C PRO A 40 -35.36 8.68 15.99
N LEU A 41 -34.35 8.81 15.13
CA LEU A 41 -34.08 7.89 14.02
C LEU A 41 -32.97 6.90 14.41
N GLY A 42 -33.21 5.62 14.15
CA GLY A 42 -32.21 4.56 14.28
C GLY A 42 -31.84 4.00 12.92
N TYR A 43 -30.55 3.86 12.65
CA TYR A 43 -30.04 3.24 11.43
C TYR A 43 -29.37 1.91 11.78
N VAL A 44 -29.84 0.83 11.15
CA VAL A 44 -29.20 -0.49 11.26
C VAL A 44 -28.48 -0.76 9.96
N GLY A 45 -27.18 -0.95 10.04
CA GLY A 45 -26.33 -1.22 8.90
C GLY A 45 -25.21 -2.18 9.26
N ARG A 46 -24.62 -2.81 8.26
CA ARG A 46 -23.38 -3.57 8.44
C ARG A 46 -22.22 -2.59 8.43
N PHE A 47 -21.83 -2.12 9.61
CA PHE A 47 -20.64 -1.30 9.78
C PHE A 47 -19.42 -2.22 9.89
N SER A 48 -18.38 -1.94 9.11
CA SER A 48 -17.11 -2.64 9.24
C SER A 48 -16.33 -1.99 10.39
N PHE A 49 -16.27 -2.65 11.54
CA PHE A 49 -15.47 -2.19 12.69
C PHE A 49 -14.00 -1.97 12.34
N ALA A 50 -13.47 -2.71 11.36
CA ALA A 50 -12.11 -2.48 10.86
C ALA A 50 -11.90 -1.05 10.34
N LYS A 51 -12.92 -0.46 9.70
CA LYS A 51 -12.84 0.94 9.24
C LYS A 51 -12.87 1.94 10.38
N LEU A 52 -13.59 1.64 11.47
CA LEU A 52 -13.63 2.51 12.65
C LEU A 52 -12.27 2.56 13.34
N VAL A 53 -11.59 1.42 13.46
CA VAL A 53 -10.22 1.35 14.01
C VAL A 53 -9.25 2.15 13.14
N MET A 54 -9.31 1.98 11.81
CA MET A 54 -8.50 2.78 10.88
C MET A 54 -8.77 4.28 11.02
N PHE A 55 -10.03 4.68 11.18
CA PHE A 55 -10.38 6.09 11.35
C PHE A 55 -9.81 6.66 12.66
N ARG A 56 -9.95 5.93 13.77
CA ARG A 56 -9.36 6.33 15.06
C ARG A 56 -7.83 6.42 14.99
N GLU A 57 -7.18 5.50 14.29
CA GLU A 57 -5.74 5.53 14.07
C GLU A 57 -5.31 6.76 13.26
N ILE A 58 -6.01 7.06 12.16
CA ILE A 58 -5.74 8.26 11.34
C ILE A 58 -5.92 9.53 12.15
N ASP A 59 -6.98 9.64 12.95
CA ASP A 59 -7.22 10.81 13.80
C ASP A 59 -6.10 11.01 14.83
N GLN A 60 -5.62 9.93 15.45
CA GLN A 60 -4.52 9.96 16.41
C GLN A 60 -3.15 10.22 15.77
N MET A 61 -2.95 9.80 14.52
CA MET A 61 -1.68 9.87 13.80
C MET A 61 -1.64 11.00 12.77
N LEU A 62 -2.64 11.89 12.76
CA LEU A 62 -2.85 12.85 11.67
C LEU A 62 -1.63 13.72 11.38
N GLU A 63 -1.01 14.27 12.43
CA GLU A 63 0.20 15.10 12.31
C GLU A 63 1.39 14.31 11.74
N HIS A 64 1.54 13.04 12.14
CA HIS A 64 2.59 12.17 11.64
C HIS A 64 2.40 11.85 10.16
N TYR A 65 1.17 11.55 9.75
CA TYR A 65 0.84 11.28 8.35
C TYR A 65 0.94 12.52 7.47
N ALA A 66 0.57 13.70 7.98
CA ALA A 66 0.75 14.97 7.27
C ALA A 66 2.23 15.28 7.02
N GLY A 67 3.13 14.86 7.92
CA GLY A 67 4.58 14.95 7.72
C GLY A 67 5.15 13.95 6.72
N ASN A 68 4.41 12.89 6.36
CA ASN A 68 4.82 11.94 5.34
C ASN A 68 4.46 12.47 3.96
N SER A 69 5.47 12.61 3.13
CA SER A 69 5.33 13.31 1.87
C SER A 69 4.67 12.47 0.77
N VAL A 70 4.67 11.14 0.86
CA VAL A 70 3.87 10.25 0.00
C VAL A 70 2.39 10.39 0.37
N ILE A 71 2.07 10.34 1.67
CA ILE A 71 0.69 10.45 2.15
C ILE A 71 0.13 11.82 1.81
N SER A 72 0.90 12.89 2.02
CA SER A 72 0.52 14.25 1.63
C SER A 72 0.21 14.33 0.14
N ALA A 73 1.09 13.81 -0.72
CA ALA A 73 0.88 13.87 -2.17
C ALA A 73 -0.36 13.08 -2.64
N LEU A 74 -0.63 11.91 -2.04
CA LEU A 74 -1.85 11.14 -2.28
C LEU A 74 -3.11 11.88 -1.81
N ALA A 75 -3.04 12.60 -0.68
CA ALA A 75 -4.17 13.31 -0.10
C ALA A 75 -4.51 14.62 -0.85
N THR A 76 -3.50 15.36 -1.31
CA THR A 76 -3.68 16.63 -2.02
C THR A 76 -3.85 16.49 -3.52
N GLY A 77 -3.55 15.30 -4.06
CA GLY A 77 -3.44 15.07 -5.50
C GLY A 77 -2.09 15.51 -6.05
N SER A 78 -1.62 14.81 -7.08
CA SER A 78 -0.45 15.14 -7.90
C SER A 78 -0.88 15.06 -9.37
N GLU A 79 -0.34 15.90 -10.25
CA GLU A 79 -0.73 15.91 -11.67
C GLU A 79 0.03 14.85 -12.49
N ILE A 80 -0.45 14.59 -13.70
CA ILE A 80 0.14 13.61 -14.64
C ILE A 80 1.57 14.07 -14.99
N GLY A 81 2.55 13.21 -14.71
CA GLY A 81 3.97 13.50 -14.96
C GLY A 81 4.73 14.08 -13.76
N ASP A 82 4.03 14.37 -12.65
CA ASP A 82 4.68 14.76 -11.42
C ASP A 82 5.46 13.56 -10.85
N THR A 83 6.79 13.67 -10.91
CA THR A 83 7.61 12.90 -9.99
C THR A 83 7.46 13.58 -8.65
N ILE A 84 6.75 12.95 -7.71
CA ILE A 84 6.75 13.40 -6.32
C ILE A 84 8.18 13.15 -5.80
N ARG A 85 9.04 14.16 -5.95
CA ARG A 85 10.44 14.13 -5.49
C ARG A 85 10.43 14.32 -3.98
N LEU A 86 10.50 13.21 -3.27
CA LEU A 86 10.51 13.22 -1.81
C LEU A 86 11.95 12.99 -1.35
N GLY A 87 12.70 14.10 -1.26
CA GLY A 87 14.12 14.13 -0.93
C GLY A 87 14.95 14.89 -1.96
N ASP A 88 16.14 15.33 -1.56
CA ASP A 88 16.93 16.33 -2.31
C ASP A 88 17.85 15.75 -3.40
N SER A 89 17.98 14.44 -3.59
CA SER A 89 19.01 13.90 -4.51
C SER A 89 18.74 12.45 -4.93
N VAL A 90 17.86 12.22 -5.91
CA VAL A 90 17.90 10.97 -6.67
C VAL A 90 18.50 11.26 -8.05
N PRO A 91 19.57 10.57 -8.48
CA PRO A 91 20.10 10.74 -9.82
C PRO A 91 19.00 10.52 -10.85
N GLU A 92 18.81 11.51 -11.71
CA GLU A 92 17.86 11.39 -12.81
C GLU A 92 18.42 10.38 -13.81
N VAL A 93 17.82 9.18 -13.83
CA VAL A 93 18.16 8.14 -14.81
C VAL A 93 17.31 8.38 -16.05
N THR A 94 17.96 8.70 -17.17
CA THR A 94 17.32 8.81 -18.49
C THR A 94 17.55 7.55 -19.31
N PRO A 95 16.71 7.25 -20.33
CA PRO A 95 16.94 6.12 -21.23
C PRO A 95 18.34 6.11 -21.86
N ASP A 96 18.87 7.29 -22.19
CA ASP A 96 20.19 7.44 -22.84
C ASP A 96 21.37 7.09 -21.91
N GLN A 97 21.15 7.06 -20.60
CA GLN A 97 22.16 6.69 -19.60
C GLN A 97 22.12 5.21 -19.25
N LEU A 98 21.16 4.44 -19.76
CA LEU A 98 21.03 3.01 -19.43
C LEU A 98 22.23 2.20 -19.88
N ASP A 99 22.82 2.53 -21.03
CA ASP A 99 23.97 1.83 -21.61
C ASP A 99 25.26 2.01 -20.80
N ASP A 100 25.35 3.10 -20.02
CA ASP A 100 26.51 3.43 -19.18
C ASP A 100 26.41 2.85 -17.77
N LEU A 101 25.26 2.27 -17.40
CA LEU A 101 25.02 1.73 -16.07
C LEU A 101 25.36 0.23 -16.02
N PRO A 102 26.04 -0.24 -14.95
CA PRO A 102 26.38 -1.65 -14.83
C PRO A 102 25.12 -2.52 -14.74
N LEU A 103 25.05 -3.55 -15.58
CA LEU A 103 23.93 -4.51 -15.64
C LEU A 103 23.75 -5.33 -14.36
N SER A 104 24.77 -5.37 -13.49
CA SER A 104 24.78 -6.12 -12.22
C SER A 104 23.73 -5.63 -11.21
N ASP A 105 23.12 -4.47 -11.44
CA ASP A 105 22.28 -3.79 -10.46
C ASP A 105 20.78 -3.95 -10.75
N VAL A 106 20.38 -4.46 -11.91
CA VAL A 106 18.96 -4.63 -12.28
C VAL A 106 18.66 -6.09 -12.52
N TYR A 107 17.72 -6.63 -11.75
CA TYR A 107 17.24 -7.99 -11.95
C TYR A 107 16.07 -7.95 -12.94
N ASP A 108 16.39 -7.97 -14.23
CA ASP A 108 15.41 -8.15 -15.30
C ASP A 108 15.00 -9.62 -15.37
N VAL A 109 14.26 -10.03 -14.35
CA VAL A 109 13.76 -11.38 -14.19
C VAL A 109 12.76 -11.74 -15.31
N LEU A 110 12.09 -10.72 -15.85
CA LEU A 110 11.29 -10.74 -17.05
C LEU A 110 11.76 -9.65 -18.01
N ASP A 111 11.41 -9.75 -19.30
CA ASP A 111 11.80 -8.74 -20.28
C ASP A 111 11.31 -7.34 -19.88
N ALA A 112 12.08 -6.30 -20.15
CA ALA A 112 11.70 -4.93 -19.83
C ALA A 112 12.11 -4.03 -20.98
N ASP A 113 11.21 -3.13 -21.38
CA ASP A 113 11.59 -2.04 -22.28
C ASP A 113 12.34 -0.94 -21.51
N SER A 114 12.98 -0.02 -22.25
CA SER A 114 13.79 1.05 -21.66
C SER A 114 13.03 1.92 -20.65
N SER A 115 11.73 2.15 -20.86
CA SER A 115 10.91 2.94 -19.93
C SER A 115 10.67 2.20 -18.61
N GLN A 116 10.49 0.89 -18.67
CA GLN A 116 10.33 0.03 -17.50
C GLN A 116 11.63 -0.09 -16.71
N ILE A 117 12.77 -0.24 -17.39
CA ILE A 117 14.10 -0.28 -16.76
C ILE A 117 14.38 1.04 -16.02
N VAL A 118 14.07 2.19 -16.63
CA VAL A 118 14.20 3.50 -15.97
C VAL A 118 13.35 3.57 -14.70
N ALA A 119 12.12 3.06 -14.73
CA ALA A 119 11.26 3.04 -13.53
C ALA A 119 11.86 2.16 -12.41
N ILE A 120 12.37 0.98 -12.75
CA ILE A 120 13.02 0.07 -11.79
C ILE A 120 14.24 0.74 -11.16
N ARG A 121 15.12 1.35 -11.96
CA ARG A 121 16.30 2.11 -11.51
C ARG A 121 15.93 3.26 -10.57
N LYS A 122 14.88 4.01 -10.89
CA LYS A 122 14.39 5.10 -10.03
C LYS A 122 13.97 4.59 -8.66
N VAL A 123 13.24 3.49 -8.57
CA VAL A 123 12.84 2.87 -7.28
C VAL A 123 14.05 2.30 -6.54
N GLN A 124 14.97 1.65 -7.24
CA GLN A 124 16.24 1.18 -6.67
C GLN A 124 17.02 2.31 -5.98
N ASN A 125 17.01 3.51 -6.57
CA ASN A 125 17.63 4.70 -6.00
C ASN A 125 16.77 5.42 -4.93
N GLY A 126 15.64 4.83 -4.52
CA GLY A 126 14.78 5.35 -3.46
C GLY A 126 13.67 6.30 -3.91
N SER A 127 13.39 6.41 -5.21
CA SER A 127 12.29 7.26 -5.70
C SER A 127 10.91 6.66 -5.42
N HIS A 128 9.94 7.52 -5.14
CA HIS A 128 8.52 7.21 -5.24
C HIS A 128 8.00 7.61 -6.61
N LEU A 129 7.17 6.77 -7.23
CA LEU A 129 6.70 6.99 -8.58
C LEU A 129 5.31 6.42 -8.85
N VAL A 130 4.61 7.08 -9.76
CA VAL A 130 3.34 6.63 -10.32
C VAL A 130 3.62 6.05 -11.70
N ILE A 131 3.23 4.79 -11.93
CA ILE A 131 3.37 4.14 -13.23
C ILE A 131 1.99 4.10 -13.89
N GLU A 132 1.84 4.86 -14.97
CA GLU A 132 0.68 4.78 -15.84
C GLU A 132 1.04 4.11 -17.17
N GLY A 133 0.11 3.32 -17.69
CA GLY A 133 0.28 2.70 -18.99
C GLY A 133 -1.04 2.10 -19.49
N PRO A 134 -1.30 2.10 -20.82
CA PRO A 134 -2.45 1.43 -21.40
C PRO A 134 -2.60 -0.04 -20.97
N PRO A 135 -3.79 -0.64 -21.05
CA PRO A 135 -3.95 -2.09 -20.84
C PRO A 135 -2.99 -2.89 -21.72
N GLY A 136 -2.34 -3.92 -21.16
CA GLY A 136 -1.39 -4.77 -21.91
C GLY A 136 0.07 -4.29 -21.97
N THR A 137 0.40 -3.10 -21.45
CA THR A 137 1.77 -2.52 -21.48
C THR A 137 2.73 -3.07 -20.43
N GLY A 138 2.55 -4.31 -19.96
CA GLY A 138 3.53 -4.92 -19.06
C GLY A 138 3.61 -4.36 -17.63
N LYS A 139 2.69 -3.49 -17.16
CA LYS A 139 2.73 -2.95 -15.78
C LYS A 139 2.99 -4.00 -14.69
N SER A 140 2.28 -5.12 -14.72
CA SER A 140 2.46 -6.19 -13.74
C SER A 140 3.81 -6.91 -13.88
N GLN A 141 4.40 -6.91 -15.08
CA GLN A 141 5.77 -7.38 -15.34
C GLN A 141 6.79 -6.39 -14.77
N THR A 142 6.61 -5.08 -14.96
CA THR A 142 7.42 -4.03 -14.33
C THR A 142 7.38 -4.13 -12.79
N ILE A 143 6.19 -4.35 -12.21
CA ILE A 143 6.04 -4.57 -10.76
C ILE A 143 6.82 -5.81 -10.31
N SER A 144 6.77 -6.90 -11.07
CA SER A 144 7.47 -8.15 -10.72
C SER A 144 8.99 -7.96 -10.74
N ASN A 145 9.53 -7.31 -11.77
CA ASN A 145 10.96 -7.00 -11.86
C ASN A 145 11.41 -6.05 -10.74
N MET A 146 10.59 -5.06 -10.39
CA MET A 146 10.88 -4.15 -9.28
C MET A 146 10.92 -4.88 -7.94
N ILE A 147 9.96 -5.76 -7.66
CA ILE A 147 9.95 -6.59 -6.44
C ILE A 147 11.20 -7.47 -6.40
N ALA A 148 11.50 -8.18 -7.49
CA ALA A 148 12.67 -9.05 -7.57
C ALA A 148 13.99 -8.28 -7.37
N THR A 149 14.10 -7.09 -7.97
CA THR A 149 15.28 -6.22 -7.82
C THR A 149 15.45 -5.78 -6.37
N LEU A 150 14.39 -5.30 -5.73
CA LEU A 150 14.43 -4.89 -4.32
C LEU A 150 14.75 -6.06 -3.38
N MET A 151 14.21 -7.25 -3.65
CA MET A 151 14.53 -8.47 -2.90
C MET A 151 16.00 -8.86 -3.07
N GLY A 152 16.54 -8.80 -4.28
CA GLY A 152 17.97 -9.05 -4.53
C GLY A 152 18.89 -8.08 -3.79
N MET A 153 18.44 -6.83 -3.58
CA MET A 153 19.11 -5.83 -2.74
C MET A 153 18.92 -6.05 -1.22
N GLY A 154 18.26 -7.14 -0.81
CA GLY A 154 17.99 -7.47 0.59
C GLY A 154 16.89 -6.61 1.25
N LYS A 155 16.01 -5.97 0.47
CA LYS A 155 14.88 -5.18 0.99
C LYS A 155 13.66 -6.07 1.24
N SER A 156 12.89 -5.72 2.27
CA SER A 156 11.53 -6.25 2.47
C SER A 156 10.53 -5.46 1.62
N VAL A 157 9.67 -6.15 0.87
CA VAL A 157 8.69 -5.51 -0.02
C VAL A 157 7.27 -5.90 0.37
N LEU A 158 6.39 -4.90 0.55
CA LEU A 158 4.95 -5.09 0.75
C LEU A 158 4.22 -4.68 -0.52
N PHE A 159 3.61 -5.65 -1.21
CA PHE A 159 2.77 -5.40 -2.38
C PHE A 159 1.29 -5.47 -2.00
N VAL A 160 0.55 -4.40 -2.30
CA VAL A 160 -0.88 -4.27 -2.00
C VAL A 160 -1.65 -3.96 -3.27
N SER A 161 -2.84 -4.55 -3.43
CA SER A 161 -3.75 -4.24 -4.53
C SER A 161 -5.20 -4.35 -4.09
N GLU A 162 -6.07 -3.56 -4.70
CA GLU A 162 -7.53 -3.66 -4.53
C GLU A 162 -8.06 -5.00 -5.09
N LYS A 163 -7.48 -5.48 -6.20
CA LYS A 163 -7.97 -6.67 -6.91
C LYS A 163 -7.08 -7.87 -6.64
N ALA A 164 -7.66 -8.94 -6.10
CA ALA A 164 -6.97 -10.21 -5.87
C ALA A 164 -6.27 -10.75 -7.13
N ALA A 165 -6.89 -10.58 -8.31
CA ALA A 165 -6.29 -11.00 -9.58
C ALA A 165 -4.93 -10.37 -9.87
N ALA A 166 -4.69 -9.12 -9.45
CA ALA A 166 -3.39 -8.48 -9.63
C ALA A 166 -2.33 -9.09 -8.70
N LEU A 167 -2.71 -9.47 -7.48
CA LEU A 167 -1.84 -10.19 -6.54
C LEU A 167 -1.45 -11.55 -7.12
N GLU A 168 -2.42 -12.33 -7.61
CA GLU A 168 -2.16 -13.65 -8.22
C GLU A 168 -1.25 -13.57 -9.44
N VAL A 169 -1.47 -12.58 -10.31
CA VAL A 169 -0.68 -12.40 -11.53
C VAL A 169 0.78 -12.05 -11.22
N VAL A 170 1.03 -11.21 -10.21
CA VAL A 170 2.40 -10.87 -9.79
C VAL A 170 3.03 -12.04 -9.04
N HIS A 171 2.30 -12.69 -8.13
CA HIS A 171 2.78 -13.85 -7.39
C HIS A 171 3.13 -15.02 -8.32
N GLY A 172 2.32 -15.29 -9.35
CA GLY A 172 2.60 -16.30 -10.38
C GLY A 172 3.91 -16.01 -11.12
N ARG A 173 4.15 -14.77 -11.52
CA ARG A 173 5.42 -14.37 -12.15
C ARG A 173 6.62 -14.56 -11.24
N LEU A 174 6.50 -14.19 -9.96
CA LEU A 174 7.57 -14.42 -8.96
C LEU A 174 7.81 -15.92 -8.73
N ARG A 175 6.76 -16.76 -8.81
CA ARG A 175 6.92 -18.22 -8.79
C ARG A 175 7.66 -18.74 -10.01
N ASP A 176 7.27 -18.30 -11.21
CA ASP A 176 7.83 -18.81 -12.47
C ASP A 176 9.35 -18.60 -12.53
N VAL A 177 9.82 -17.55 -11.88
CA VAL A 177 11.24 -17.17 -11.79
C VAL A 177 11.93 -17.66 -10.53
N GLY A 178 11.25 -18.52 -9.74
CA GLY A 178 11.84 -19.21 -8.60
C GLY A 178 11.87 -18.44 -7.28
N LEU A 179 11.15 -17.32 -7.16
CA LEU A 179 11.12 -16.49 -5.94
C LEU A 179 9.97 -16.84 -4.98
N GLU A 180 9.13 -17.83 -5.29
CA GLU A 180 7.97 -18.22 -4.45
C GLU A 180 8.37 -18.58 -3.00
N GLU A 181 9.56 -19.16 -2.83
CA GLU A 181 10.08 -19.54 -1.51
C GLU A 181 10.26 -18.34 -0.58
N PHE A 182 10.39 -17.13 -1.14
CA PHE A 182 10.60 -15.88 -0.40
C PHE A 182 9.35 -14.98 -0.34
N THR A 183 8.21 -15.44 -0.87
CA THR A 183 6.98 -14.64 -0.93
C THR A 183 5.89 -15.17 -0.01
N LEU A 184 5.30 -14.27 0.77
CA LEU A 184 4.12 -14.52 1.60
C LEU A 184 2.89 -13.85 0.99
N SER A 185 1.96 -14.65 0.47
CA SER A 185 0.69 -14.14 -0.08
C SER A 185 -0.41 -14.14 1.00
N ILE A 186 -1.00 -12.97 1.26
CA ILE A 186 -2.11 -12.81 2.21
C ILE A 186 -3.35 -12.36 1.46
N HIS A 187 -4.33 -13.25 1.34
CA HIS A 187 -5.63 -12.93 0.74
C HIS A 187 -6.62 -12.41 1.80
N SER A 188 -7.74 -11.80 1.38
CA SER A 188 -8.68 -11.10 2.27
C SER A 188 -9.40 -11.98 3.32
N LYS A 189 -9.33 -13.31 3.20
CA LYS A 189 -9.81 -14.28 4.19
C LYS A 189 -8.83 -15.44 4.31
N PRO A 190 -7.63 -15.19 4.82
CA PRO A 190 -6.58 -16.18 4.77
C PRO A 190 -6.81 -17.19 5.91
N ASP A 191 -6.75 -18.47 5.58
CA ASP A 191 -6.76 -19.52 6.59
C ASP A 191 -5.47 -19.39 7.43
N ARG A 192 -5.61 -19.32 8.76
CA ARG A 192 -4.47 -19.14 9.67
C ARG A 192 -3.42 -20.24 9.49
N GLY A 193 -3.84 -21.47 9.25
CA GLY A 193 -2.94 -22.60 9.01
C GLY A 193 -2.17 -22.45 7.70
N VAL A 194 -2.77 -21.87 6.66
CA VAL A 194 -2.09 -21.53 5.40
C VAL A 194 -1.05 -20.43 5.64
N ILE A 195 -1.41 -19.35 6.34
CA ILE A 195 -0.45 -18.26 6.64
C ILE A 195 0.75 -18.79 7.43
N VAL A 196 0.52 -19.58 8.48
CA VAL A 196 1.60 -20.12 9.31
C VAL A 196 2.52 -21.03 8.49
N ARG A 197 1.95 -21.81 7.57
CA ARG A 197 2.72 -22.68 6.68
C ARG A 197 3.57 -21.87 5.69
N ASP A 198 2.98 -20.85 5.07
CA ASP A 198 3.68 -19.99 4.11
C ASP A 198 4.75 -19.15 4.80
N LEU A 199 4.47 -18.62 5.98
CA LEU A 199 5.46 -17.92 6.80
C LEU A 199 6.63 -18.84 7.14
N ARG A 200 6.35 -20.07 7.57
CA ARG A 200 7.39 -21.06 7.83
C ARG A 200 8.21 -21.35 6.56
N ARG A 201 7.58 -21.54 5.41
CA ARG A 201 8.29 -21.70 4.12
C ARG A 201 9.24 -20.53 3.88
N CYS A 202 8.78 -19.29 4.06
CA CYS A 202 9.62 -18.10 3.86
C CYS A 202 10.78 -17.99 4.84
N LEU A 203 10.59 -18.41 6.10
CA LEU A 203 11.66 -18.43 7.09
C LEU A 203 12.66 -19.57 6.85
N ASP A 204 12.18 -20.73 6.38
CA ASP A 204 12.99 -21.91 6.09
C ASP A 204 13.73 -21.78 4.74
N GLY A 205 13.29 -20.88 3.84
CA GLY A 205 13.87 -20.62 2.52
C GLY A 205 15.29 -20.04 2.52
N GLY A 206 15.83 -19.70 3.70
CA GLY A 206 17.21 -19.25 3.85
C GLY A 206 17.43 -17.81 3.39
N THR A 207 18.69 -17.46 3.13
CA THR A 207 19.08 -16.12 2.69
C THR A 207 18.67 -15.91 1.23
N LEU A 208 18.06 -14.76 0.94
CA LEU A 208 17.92 -14.29 -0.44
C LEU A 208 19.31 -14.31 -1.10
N PRO A 209 19.47 -14.88 -2.30
CA PRO A 209 20.77 -14.88 -2.95
C PRO A 209 21.17 -13.43 -3.23
N SER A 210 22.43 -13.10 -2.92
CA SER A 210 22.90 -11.72 -2.92
C SER A 210 23.13 -11.17 -4.34
N VAL A 211 23.20 -9.84 -4.46
CA VAL A 211 23.69 -9.16 -5.67
C VAL A 211 25.07 -9.69 -6.06
N GLY A 212 25.16 -10.24 -7.28
CA GLY A 212 26.38 -10.87 -7.81
C GLY A 212 26.52 -12.38 -7.53
N ASP A 213 25.55 -13.00 -6.86
CA ASP A 213 25.48 -14.46 -6.74
C ASP A 213 25.00 -15.04 -8.08
N GLU A 214 25.95 -15.55 -8.88
CA GLU A 214 25.69 -16.21 -10.17
C GLU A 214 24.58 -17.25 -10.05
N SER A 215 24.34 -17.83 -8.87
CA SER A 215 23.30 -18.84 -8.66
C SER A 215 21.85 -18.37 -8.87
N LEU A 216 21.50 -17.09 -8.62
CA LEU A 216 20.13 -16.60 -8.89
C LEU A 216 19.94 -16.35 -10.39
N ILE A 217 20.95 -15.73 -11.01
CA ILE A 217 20.99 -15.47 -12.45
C ILE A 217 21.04 -16.78 -13.23
N GLU A 218 21.86 -17.74 -12.84
CA GLU A 218 21.93 -19.09 -13.41
C GLU A 218 20.64 -19.88 -13.15
N ARG A 219 20.01 -19.80 -11.97
CA ARG A 219 18.71 -20.48 -11.72
C ARG A 219 17.57 -19.88 -12.54
N VAL A 220 17.59 -18.57 -12.78
CA VAL A 220 16.60 -17.87 -13.63
C VAL A 220 16.88 -18.11 -15.12
N GLN A 221 18.15 -18.15 -15.53
CA GLN A 221 18.58 -18.40 -16.93
C GLN A 221 18.47 -19.88 -17.33
N ALA A 222 18.83 -20.83 -16.46
CA ALA A 222 18.74 -22.27 -16.73
C ALA A 222 17.29 -22.79 -16.84
N ARG A 223 16.29 -21.98 -16.47
CA ARG A 223 14.86 -22.28 -16.69
C ARG A 223 14.28 -21.63 -17.96
N ARG A 224 15.07 -20.83 -18.69
CA ARG A 224 14.69 -20.23 -19.98
C ARG A 224 14.98 -21.15 -21.18
N GLU A 225 15.69 -22.27 -20.98
CA GLU A 225 15.89 -23.35 -21.96
C GLU A 225 14.94 -24.54 -21.72
#